data_AF-A0A2T7UP22-F1
#
_entry.id   AF-A0A2T7UP22-F1
#
_cell.length_a   1.000
_cell.length_b   1.000
_cell.length_c   1.000
_cell.angle_alpha   90.00
_cell.angle_beta   90.00
_cell.angle_gamma   90.00
#
_symmetry.space_group_name_H-M   'P 1'
#
loop_
_entity.id
_entity.type
_entity.pdbx_description
1 polymer ?
#
loop_
_entity_poly.entity_id
_entity_poly.type
_entity_poly.pdbx_seq_one_letter_code
_entity_poly.pdbx_strand_id
1 'polypeptide(L)'
;MKFPFLSRWMTEDTGAVTVDWTVLAAAVVGLGLASAAAIRSGSNALGAEINASLVGASVVMLGGGGATERQRLEATDEIWAAWMEELAGYDEDQLQEIYANWSAMATQQLDRGDAASVAMTLDAVSAIATEIESRGNTIPTGTPSSAELDARYATLI
;
A
#
# COMPACT_ATOMS: atom_id res chain seq x y z
N MET A 1 -31.94 11.07 -67.26
CA MET A 1 -31.56 9.64 -67.28
C MET A 1 -31.95 9.07 -65.92
N LYS A 2 -33.02 8.26 -65.84
CA LYS A 2 -33.48 7.67 -64.57
C LYS A 2 -32.56 6.50 -64.26
N PHE A 3 -31.84 6.52 -63.15
CA PHE A 3 -30.93 5.47 -62.72
C PHE A 3 -31.73 4.31 -62.10
N PRO A 4 -32.04 3.24 -62.84
CA PRO A 4 -33.00 2.23 -62.42
C PRO A 4 -32.42 1.25 -61.39
N PHE A 5 -31.10 1.31 -61.17
CA PHE A 5 -30.38 0.45 -60.23
C PHE A 5 -30.56 0.91 -58.77
N LEU A 6 -30.61 2.23 -58.52
CA LEU A 6 -30.84 2.79 -57.17
C LEU A 6 -32.25 2.50 -56.68
N SER A 7 -33.24 2.57 -57.57
CA SER A 7 -34.63 2.25 -57.24
C SER A 7 -34.85 0.76 -56.99
N ARG A 8 -34.15 -0.14 -57.71
CA ARG A 8 -34.19 -1.58 -57.44
C ARG A 8 -33.52 -1.95 -56.11
N TRP A 9 -32.38 -1.33 -55.81
CA TRP A 9 -31.65 -1.55 -54.55
C TRP A 9 -32.46 -1.16 -53.30
N MET A 10 -33.25 -0.09 -53.37
CA MET A 10 -34.17 0.30 -52.29
C MET A 10 -35.43 -0.58 -52.16
N THR A 11 -35.74 -1.42 -53.14
CA THR A 11 -36.99 -2.21 -53.19
C THR A 11 -36.75 -3.72 -53.03
N GLU A 12 -35.50 -4.17 -52.90
CA GLU A 12 -35.13 -5.58 -52.73
C GLU A 12 -34.88 -5.92 -51.25
N ASP A 13 -35.92 -6.45 -50.58
CA ASP A 13 -35.91 -6.83 -49.14
C ASP A 13 -34.94 -7.99 -48.78
N THR A 14 -34.42 -8.72 -49.77
CA THR A 14 -33.49 -9.85 -49.55
C THR A 14 -32.05 -9.39 -49.29
N GLY A 15 -31.70 -8.14 -49.65
CA GLY A 15 -30.38 -7.56 -49.41
C GLY A 15 -30.24 -6.84 -48.06
N ALA A 16 -31.35 -6.51 -47.39
CA ALA A 16 -31.33 -5.80 -46.10
C ALA A 16 -30.74 -6.68 -44.96
N VAL A 17 -30.99 -7.99 -45.00
CA VAL A 17 -30.55 -8.95 -43.98
C VAL A 17 -29.03 -9.18 -44.00
N THR A 18 -28.36 -9.00 -45.15
CA THR A 18 -26.89 -9.10 -45.24
C THR A 18 -26.17 -7.79 -44.94
N VAL A 19 -26.89 -6.67 -44.87
CA VAL A 19 -26.31 -5.37 -44.47
C VAL A 19 -26.38 -5.18 -42.95
N ASP A 20 -27.36 -5.78 -42.26
CA ASP A 20 -27.51 -5.68 -40.80
C ASP A 20 -26.33 -6.29 -40.01
N TRP A 21 -25.81 -7.46 -40.40
CA TRP A 21 -24.68 -8.06 -39.67
C TRP A 21 -23.39 -7.25 -39.79
N THR A 22 -23.18 -6.56 -40.93
CA THR A 22 -22.03 -5.66 -41.09
C THR A 22 -22.20 -4.39 -40.28
N VAL A 23 -23.42 -3.86 -40.17
CA VAL A 23 -23.74 -2.70 -39.32
C VAL A 23 -23.58 -3.06 -37.85
N LEU A 24 -24.04 -4.24 -37.41
CA LEU A 24 -23.86 -4.74 -36.05
C LEU A 24 -22.37 -4.99 -35.75
N ALA A 25 -21.62 -5.60 -36.65
CA ALA A 25 -20.17 -5.79 -36.48
C ALA A 25 -19.43 -4.45 -36.41
N ALA A 26 -19.78 -3.49 -37.28
CA ALA A 26 -19.20 -2.15 -37.25
C ALA A 26 -19.54 -1.41 -35.94
N ALA A 27 -20.76 -1.57 -35.42
CA ALA A 27 -21.17 -1.01 -34.13
C ALA A 27 -20.38 -1.62 -32.97
N VAL A 28 -20.17 -2.94 -32.95
CA VAL A 28 -19.38 -3.63 -31.93
C VAL A 28 -17.90 -3.22 -31.98
N VAL A 29 -17.32 -3.11 -33.18
CA VAL A 29 -15.93 -2.63 -33.35
C VAL A 29 -15.80 -1.17 -32.90
N GLY A 30 -16.78 -0.32 -33.23
CA GLY A 30 -16.83 1.07 -32.77
C GLY A 30 -16.91 1.18 -31.24
N LEU A 31 -17.76 0.37 -30.61
CA LEU A 31 -17.87 0.29 -29.15
C LEU A 31 -16.57 -0.21 -28.50
N GLY A 32 -15.89 -1.19 -29.12
CA GLY A 32 -14.59 -1.69 -28.67
C GLY A 32 -13.50 -0.62 -28.74
N LEU A 33 -13.46 0.15 -29.82
CA LEU A 33 -12.51 1.26 -29.98
C LEU A 33 -12.77 2.39 -28.98
N ALA A 34 -14.04 2.73 -28.73
CA ALA A 34 -14.44 3.70 -27.72
C ALA A 34 -14.04 3.24 -26.31
N SER A 35 -14.26 1.95 -26.00
CA SER A 35 -13.88 1.37 -24.70
C SER A 35 -12.37 1.37 -24.50
N ALA A 36 -11.59 0.98 -25.52
CA ALA A 36 -10.13 1.02 -25.48
C ALA A 36 -9.60 2.45 -25.29
N ALA A 37 -10.22 3.44 -25.95
CA ALA A 37 -9.88 4.84 -25.77
C ALA A 37 -10.18 5.34 -24.34
N ALA A 38 -11.32 4.95 -23.77
CA ALA A 38 -11.69 5.28 -22.40
C ALA A 38 -10.74 4.65 -21.37
N ILE A 39 -10.39 3.37 -21.53
CA ILE A 39 -9.42 2.67 -20.68
C ILE A 39 -8.05 3.35 -20.75
N ARG A 40 -7.59 3.67 -21.96
CA ARG A 40 -6.30 4.37 -22.15
C ARG A 40 -6.30 5.74 -21.47
N SER A 41 -7.38 6.51 -21.62
CA SER A 41 -7.53 7.81 -20.98
C SER A 41 -7.54 7.69 -19.45
N GLY A 42 -8.32 6.76 -18.91
CA GLY A 42 -8.40 6.52 -17.46
C GLY A 42 -7.08 6.02 -16.87
N SER A 43 -6.39 5.12 -17.58
CA SER A 43 -5.07 4.61 -17.18
C SER A 43 -4.01 5.71 -17.18
N ASN A 44 -4.01 6.60 -18.17
CA ASN A 44 -3.12 7.76 -18.19
C ASN A 44 -3.42 8.74 -17.05
N ALA A 45 -4.69 9.00 -16.76
CA ALA A 45 -5.10 9.87 -15.67
C ALA A 45 -4.69 9.31 -14.32
N LEU A 46 -4.96 8.02 -14.08
CA LEU A 46 -4.53 7.31 -12.88
C LEU A 46 -3.00 7.30 -12.75
N GLY A 47 -2.28 7.04 -13.84
CA GLY A 47 -0.81 7.09 -13.85
C GLY A 47 -0.28 8.48 -13.50
N ALA A 48 -0.93 9.55 -13.97
CA ALA A 48 -0.58 10.91 -13.61
C ALA A 48 -0.86 11.22 -12.12
N GLU A 49 -1.97 10.72 -11.58
CA GLU A 49 -2.34 10.89 -10.16
C GLU A 49 -1.41 10.10 -9.23
N ILE A 50 -1.05 8.87 -9.60
CA ILE A 50 -0.02 8.08 -8.91
C ILE A 50 1.32 8.81 -8.96
N ASN A 51 1.74 9.29 -10.14
CA ASN A 51 2.99 10.04 -10.25
C ASN A 51 2.98 11.31 -9.40
N ALA A 52 1.88 12.07 -9.37
CA ALA A 52 1.74 13.24 -8.51
C ALA A 52 1.84 12.86 -7.03
N SER A 53 1.20 11.76 -6.62
CA SER A 53 1.27 11.24 -5.25
C SER A 53 2.68 10.79 -4.88
N LEU A 54 3.39 10.12 -5.79
CA LEU A 54 4.77 9.66 -5.57
C LEU A 54 5.79 10.80 -5.56
N VAL A 55 5.59 11.83 -6.38
CA VAL A 55 6.44 13.03 -6.38
C VAL A 55 6.24 13.85 -5.12
N GLY A 56 5.01 13.91 -4.59
CA GLY A 56 4.70 14.54 -3.31
C GLY A 56 5.09 13.71 -2.09
N ALA A 57 5.26 12.39 -2.26
CA ALA A 57 5.69 11.49 -1.19
C ALA A 57 7.19 11.67 -0.95
N SER A 58 7.56 12.32 0.16
CA SER A 58 8.92 12.30 0.66
C SER A 58 9.16 11.00 1.42
N VAL A 59 10.04 10.14 0.90
CA VAL A 59 10.68 9.11 1.73
C VAL A 59 11.75 9.83 2.55
N VAL A 60 11.58 9.88 3.87
CA VAL A 60 12.67 10.27 4.77
C VAL A 60 13.77 9.22 4.58
N MET A 61 14.85 9.61 3.89
CA MET A 61 16.03 8.76 3.75
C MET A 61 16.61 8.54 5.15
N LEU A 62 16.52 7.32 5.65
CA LEU A 62 17.25 6.90 6.83
C LEU A 62 18.74 6.77 6.46
N GLY A 63 19.51 7.84 6.70
CA GLY A 63 20.97 7.79 6.80
C GLY A 63 21.76 7.94 5.48
N GLY A 64 21.96 9.18 5.03
CA GLY A 64 23.02 9.54 4.07
C GLY A 64 24.40 9.82 4.70
N GLY A 65 24.51 9.66 6.02
CA GLY A 65 25.75 9.77 6.78
C GLY A 65 25.55 9.02 8.09
N GLY A 66 26.46 8.09 8.41
CA GLY A 66 26.39 7.09 9.47
C GLY A 66 25.45 7.43 10.63
N ALA A 67 24.35 6.67 10.73
CA ALA A 67 23.50 6.65 11.90
C ALA A 67 24.25 5.95 13.05
N THR A 68 25.05 6.69 13.82
CA THR A 68 25.81 6.15 14.97
C THR A 68 25.15 6.38 16.32
N GLU A 69 23.88 6.68 16.37
CA GLU A 69 23.06 6.57 17.58
C GLU A 69 21.62 6.82 17.17
N ARG A 70 20.77 5.80 17.38
CA ARG A 70 19.30 5.80 17.19
C ARG A 70 18.80 7.08 16.54
N GLN A 71 18.88 7.18 15.21
CA GLN A 71 18.39 8.34 14.48
C GLN A 71 16.87 8.32 14.55
N ARG A 72 16.40 8.85 15.69
CA ARG A 72 15.10 9.34 16.07
C ARG A 72 14.17 9.37 14.86
N LEU A 73 13.39 8.30 14.70
CA LEU A 73 12.03 8.46 14.21
C LEU A 73 11.31 9.25 15.31
N GLU A 74 11.55 10.56 15.32
CA GLU A 74 10.63 11.47 15.96
C GLU A 74 9.34 11.34 15.17
N ALA A 75 8.49 10.40 15.57
CA ALA A 75 7.09 10.63 15.44
C ALA A 75 6.88 12.06 15.94
N THR A 76 6.38 12.93 15.06
CA THR A 76 5.91 14.24 15.52
C THR A 76 4.96 14.00 16.68
N ASP A 77 4.86 14.93 17.63
CA ASP A 77 3.96 14.75 18.79
C ASP A 77 2.53 14.33 18.35
N GLU A 78 2.10 14.78 17.16
CA GLU A 78 0.84 14.37 16.51
C GLU A 78 0.81 12.91 16.03
N ILE A 79 1.86 12.43 15.35
CA ILE A 79 1.95 11.02 14.91
C ILE A 79 2.04 10.10 16.14
N TRP A 80 2.81 10.52 17.14
CA TRP A 80 2.94 9.78 18.39
C TRP A 80 1.61 9.70 19.13
N ALA A 81 0.90 10.82 19.25
CA ALA A 81 -0.42 10.86 19.88
C ALA A 81 -1.44 9.97 19.14
N ALA A 82 -1.45 10.00 17.80
CA ALA A 82 -2.33 9.15 17.00
C ALA A 82 -2.04 7.66 17.19
N TRP A 83 -0.76 7.28 17.25
CA TRP A 83 -0.34 5.90 17.53
C TRP A 83 -0.75 5.46 18.93
N MET A 84 -0.57 6.32 19.93
CA MET A 84 -0.98 6.01 21.30
C MET A 84 -2.50 5.91 21.43
N GLU A 85 -3.28 6.71 20.70
CA GLU A 85 -4.74 6.62 20.64
C GLU A 85 -5.20 5.29 20.00
N GLU A 86 -4.54 4.87 18.92
CA GLU A 86 -4.82 3.56 18.30
C GLU A 86 -4.47 2.41 19.24
N LEU A 87 -3.30 2.47 19.88
CA LEU A 87 -2.88 1.47 20.87
C LEU A 87 -3.82 1.43 22.08
N ALA A 88 -4.32 2.59 22.52
CA ALA A 88 -5.33 2.72 23.57
C ALA A 88 -6.62 1.94 23.25
N GLY A 89 -6.94 1.76 21.97
CA GLY A 89 -8.12 1.05 21.49
C GLY A 89 -8.02 -0.47 21.50
N TYR A 90 -6.83 -1.05 21.59
CA TYR A 90 -6.65 -2.51 21.63
C TYR A 90 -6.92 -3.09 23.01
N ASP A 91 -7.46 -4.31 23.05
CA ASP A 91 -7.58 -5.09 24.28
C ASP A 91 -6.21 -5.64 24.74
N GLU A 92 -6.17 -6.23 25.94
CA GLU A 92 -4.92 -6.74 26.51
C GLU A 92 -4.34 -7.90 25.67
N ASP A 93 -5.18 -8.83 25.24
CA ASP A 93 -4.75 -10.01 24.47
C ASP A 93 -4.17 -9.58 23.11
N GLN A 94 -4.81 -8.60 22.46
CA GLN A 94 -4.34 -7.98 21.22
C GLN A 94 -3.01 -7.27 21.42
N LEU A 95 -2.84 -6.47 22.48
CA LEU A 95 -1.57 -5.81 22.75
C LEU A 95 -0.45 -6.81 22.99
N GLN A 96 -0.73 -7.89 23.72
CA GLN A 96 0.23 -8.97 23.96
C GLN A 96 0.62 -9.68 22.66
N GLU A 97 -0.35 -9.97 21.78
CA GLU A 97 -0.09 -10.56 20.47
C GLU A 97 0.73 -9.63 19.56
N ILE A 98 0.34 -8.35 19.49
CA ILE A 98 1.04 -7.32 18.74
C ILE A 98 2.49 -7.23 19.24
N TYR A 99 2.69 -7.12 20.56
CA TYR A 99 4.02 -7.10 21.16
C TYR A 99 4.85 -8.34 20.78
N ALA A 100 4.27 -9.54 20.88
CA ALA A 100 4.94 -10.79 20.53
C ALA A 100 5.34 -10.85 19.05
N ASN A 101 4.49 -10.38 18.14
CA ASN A 101 4.79 -10.33 16.71
C ASN A 101 5.93 -9.34 16.40
N TRP A 102 5.87 -8.12 16.96
CA TRP A 102 6.89 -7.09 16.73
C TRP A 102 8.25 -7.47 17.32
N SER A 103 8.28 -8.05 18.52
CA SER A 103 9.52 -8.52 19.16
C SER A 103 10.14 -9.75 18.46
N ALA A 104 9.32 -10.65 17.91
CA ALA A 104 9.79 -11.74 17.06
C ALA A 104 10.42 -11.21 15.77
N MET A 105 9.80 -10.19 15.17
CA MET A 105 10.33 -9.51 13.99
C MET A 105 11.67 -8.80 14.29
N ALA A 106 11.76 -8.09 15.43
CA ALA A 106 13.01 -7.46 15.87
C ALA A 106 14.13 -8.49 16.06
N THR A 107 13.81 -9.62 16.70
CA THR A 107 14.74 -10.75 16.87
C THR A 107 15.24 -11.28 15.53
N GLN A 108 14.35 -11.50 14.58
CA GLN A 108 14.71 -12.01 13.27
C GLN A 108 15.60 -11.05 12.47
N GLN A 109 15.39 -9.74 12.63
CA GLN A 109 16.23 -8.73 11.98
C GLN A 109 17.59 -8.60 12.67
N LEU A 110 17.64 -8.70 14.02
CA LEU A 110 18.87 -8.78 14.80
C LEU A 110 19.73 -9.97 14.36
N ASP A 111 19.10 -11.13 14.15
CA ASP A 111 19.78 -12.36 13.71
C ASP A 111 20.39 -12.24 12.30
N ARG A 112 19.85 -11.33 11.47
CA ARG A 112 20.39 -11.02 10.14
C ARG A 112 21.47 -9.93 10.16
N GLY A 113 21.68 -9.27 11.30
CA GLY A 113 22.64 -8.16 11.43
C GLY A 113 22.21 -6.89 10.69
N ASP A 114 20.92 -6.70 10.40
CA ASP A 114 20.41 -5.51 9.71
C ASP A 114 20.12 -4.38 10.72
N ALA A 115 21.15 -3.61 11.06
CA ALA A 115 21.06 -2.56 12.07
C ALA A 115 20.13 -1.38 11.70
N ALA A 116 19.83 -1.18 10.41
CA ALA A 116 18.94 -0.10 10.00
C ALA A 116 17.46 -0.49 10.21
N SER A 117 17.09 -1.70 9.76
CA SER A 117 15.72 -2.20 9.90
C SER A 117 15.35 -2.48 11.37
N VAL A 118 16.29 -3.00 12.15
CA VAL A 118 16.05 -3.34 13.56
C VAL A 118 15.64 -2.11 14.37
N ALA A 119 16.31 -0.98 14.18
CA ALA A 119 16.06 0.23 14.97
C ALA A 119 14.59 0.66 14.94
N MET A 120 13.97 0.64 13.75
CA MET A 120 12.55 1.00 13.58
C MET A 120 11.62 0.02 14.31
N THR A 121 11.98 -1.26 14.27
CA THR A 121 11.20 -2.32 14.91
C THR A 121 11.31 -2.22 16.44
N LEU A 122 12.46 -1.82 16.98
CA LEU A 122 12.67 -1.60 18.41
C LEU A 122 11.90 -0.41 18.96
N ASP A 123 11.79 0.67 18.20
CA ASP A 123 10.99 1.83 18.60
C ASP A 123 9.51 1.44 18.73
N ALA A 124 8.98 0.65 17.79
CA ALA A 124 7.63 0.11 17.86
C ALA A 124 7.44 -0.83 19.06
N VAL A 125 8.37 -1.77 19.28
CA VAL A 125 8.36 -2.68 20.44
C VAL A 125 8.37 -1.90 21.76
N SER A 126 9.15 -0.82 21.84
CA SER A 126 9.26 0.02 23.04
C SER A 126 7.98 0.83 23.30
N ALA A 127 7.34 1.34 22.25
CA ALA A 127 6.05 2.03 22.36
C ALA A 127 4.95 1.09 22.88
N ILE A 128 4.86 -0.12 22.32
CA ILE A 128 3.89 -1.13 22.74
C ILE A 128 4.18 -1.60 24.18
N ALA A 129 5.46 -1.81 24.53
CA ALA A 129 5.86 -2.16 25.90
C ALA A 129 5.41 -1.10 26.90
N THR A 130 5.63 0.17 26.57
CA THR A 130 5.23 1.30 27.43
C THR A 130 3.72 1.30 27.67
N GLU A 131 2.92 0.98 26.66
CA GLU A 131 1.46 0.92 26.80
C GLU A 131 0.99 -0.31 27.58
N ILE A 132 1.64 -1.47 27.43
CA ILE A 132 1.37 -2.64 28.26
C ILE A 132 1.68 -2.33 29.73
N GLU A 133 2.82 -1.69 30.00
CA GLU A 133 3.24 -1.29 31.34
C GLU A 133 2.36 -0.18 31.93
N SER A 134 1.89 0.79 31.13
CA SER A 134 0.99 1.86 31.57
C SER A 134 -0.34 1.33 32.12
N ARG A 135 -0.77 0.17 31.60
CA ARG A 135 -1.97 -0.55 32.04
C ARG A 135 -1.72 -1.48 33.22
N GLY A 136 -0.48 -1.58 33.70
CA GLY A 136 -0.09 -2.50 34.78
C GLY A 136 0.03 -3.96 34.36
N ASN A 137 0.08 -4.22 33.05
CA ASN A 137 0.21 -5.56 32.51
C ASN A 137 1.70 -5.91 32.34
N THR A 138 1.99 -7.22 32.32
CA THR A 138 3.36 -7.72 32.15
C THR A 138 3.58 -8.22 30.74
N ILE A 139 4.79 -8.00 30.21
CA ILE A 139 5.22 -8.55 28.93
C ILE A 139 5.01 -10.08 28.89
N PRO A 140 4.50 -10.65 27.78
CA PRO A 140 4.29 -12.08 27.63
C PRO A 140 5.55 -12.91 27.92
N THR A 141 5.40 -13.98 28.69
CA THR A 141 6.52 -14.88 29.03
C THR A 141 7.05 -15.61 27.79
N GLY A 142 8.36 -15.64 27.62
CA GLY A 142 9.02 -16.28 26.47
C GLY A 142 9.26 -15.32 25.29
N THR A 143 8.82 -14.08 25.42
CA THR A 143 9.09 -13.01 24.47
C THR A 143 10.21 -12.10 25.00
N PRO A 144 11.20 -11.72 24.18
CA PRO A 144 12.23 -10.77 24.59
C PRO A 144 11.60 -9.43 25.01
N SER A 145 12.06 -8.88 26.12
CA SER A 145 11.71 -7.53 26.54
C SER A 145 12.32 -6.49 25.58
N SER A 146 11.71 -5.30 25.50
CA SER A 146 12.24 -4.17 24.73
C SER A 146 13.69 -3.85 25.14
N ALA A 147 13.99 -3.87 26.44
CA ALA A 147 15.32 -3.64 26.98
C ALA A 147 16.36 -4.70 26.55
N GLU A 148 15.97 -5.98 26.48
CA GLU A 148 16.87 -7.04 25.99
C GLU A 148 17.15 -6.90 24.50
N LEU A 149 16.15 -6.53 23.71
CA LEU A 149 16.33 -6.31 22.27
C LEU A 149 17.19 -5.07 21.99
N ASP A 150 17.02 -4.01 22.78
CA ASP A 150 17.87 -2.82 22.76
C ASP A 150 19.33 -3.15 23.10
N ALA A 151 19.55 -3.98 24.13
CA ALA A 151 20.89 -4.42 24.51
C ALA A 151 21.54 -5.24 23.39
N ARG A 152 20.78 -6.12 22.72
CA ARG A 152 21.26 -6.87 21.55
C ARG A 152 21.61 -5.95 20.39
N TYR A 153 20.79 -4.96 20.11
CA TYR A 153 21.05 -3.97 19.06
C TYR A 153 22.33 -3.18 19.30
N ALA A 154 22.58 -2.77 20.54
CA ALA A 154 23.81 -2.06 20.91
C ALA A 154 25.09 -2.88 20.64
N THR A 155 24.99 -4.21 20.49
CA THR A 155 26.15 -5.05 20.11
C THR A 155 26.40 -5.13 18.60
N LEU A 156 25.46 -4.68 17.76
CA LEU A 156 25.57 -4.72 16.30
C LEU A 156 26.19 -3.46 15.69
N ILE A 157 26.22 -2.36 16.45
CA ILE A 157 26.79 -1.06 16.06
C ILE A 157 28.16 -0.86 16.70
#